data_AF-A0A9P5P8L3-F1
#
_entry.id   AF-A0A9P5P8L3-F1
#
_cell.length_a   1.000
_cell.length_b   1.000
_cell.length_c   1.000
_cell.angle_alpha   90.00
_cell.angle_beta   90.00
_cell.angle_gamma   90.00
#
_symmetry.space_group_name_H-M   'P 1'
#
loop_
_entity.id
_entity.type
_entity.pdbx_description
1 polymer ?
#
loop_
_entity_poly.entity_id
_entity_poly.type
_entity_poly.pdbx_seq_one_letter_code
_entity_poly.pdbx_strand_id
1 'polypeptide(L)'
;NSTCQGQCNSVNSNFTQCNDDSGCICAQGLATSFLQCEQCMYENVIQANVQMPDAKTGSAAMITAYQTACGSSGQPVLKSLSTMHVPTSGWDGPFGLGLNLVGTIFSVGAAFFLGMSGLLLLSNM
;
A
#
# COMPACT_ATOMS: atom_id res chain seq x y z
N ASN A 1 16.11 1.56 0.32
CA ASN A 1 15.56 0.50 1.19
C ASN A 1 16.41 -0.76 0.98
N SER A 2 17.43 -0.99 1.83
CA SER A 2 18.45 -2.02 1.61
C SER A 2 17.90 -3.45 1.75
N THR A 3 16.81 -3.63 2.49
CA THR A 3 16.18 -4.94 2.76
C THR A 3 15.59 -5.58 1.50
N CYS A 4 15.03 -4.78 0.59
CA CYS A 4 14.40 -5.26 -0.64
C CYS A 4 15.30 -5.11 -1.88
N GLN A 5 16.51 -4.59 -1.69
CA GLN A 5 17.40 -4.20 -2.77
C GLN A 5 17.86 -5.41 -3.60
N GLY A 6 17.97 -6.60 -3.00
CA GLY A 6 18.31 -7.83 -3.71
C GLY A 6 17.25 -8.25 -4.73
N GLN A 7 15.97 -8.26 -4.33
CA GLN A 7 14.87 -8.59 -5.24
C GLN A 7 14.74 -7.52 -6.34
N CYS A 8 14.79 -6.24 -5.96
CA CYS A 8 14.61 -5.13 -6.89
C CYS A 8 15.78 -4.96 -7.87
N ASN A 9 17.03 -5.22 -7.46
CA ASN A 9 18.20 -5.21 -8.36
C ASN A 9 18.12 -6.33 -9.39
N SER A 10 17.65 -7.51 -8.99
CA SER A 10 17.46 -8.66 -9.90
C SER A 10 16.43 -8.34 -10.98
N VAL A 11 15.33 -7.71 -10.57
CA VAL A 11 14.29 -7.24 -11.48
C VAL A 11 14.83 -6.17 -12.43
N ASN A 12 15.56 -5.17 -11.93
CA ASN A 12 16.14 -4.12 -12.76
C ASN A 12 17.16 -4.66 -13.80
N SER A 13 17.98 -5.64 -13.40
CA SER A 13 18.89 -6.34 -14.30
C SER A 13 18.13 -7.08 -15.41
N ASN A 14 17.05 -7.79 -15.06
CA ASN A 14 16.23 -8.50 -16.03
C ASN A 14 15.48 -7.56 -16.97
N PHE A 15 14.95 -6.43 -16.48
CA PHE A 15 14.37 -5.40 -17.34
C PHE A 15 15.38 -4.86 -18.35
N THR A 16 16.61 -4.58 -17.90
CA THR A 16 17.69 -4.10 -18.78
C THR A 16 18.06 -5.15 -19.83
N GLN A 17 18.08 -6.44 -19.44
CA GLN A 17 18.34 -7.54 -20.37
C GLN A 17 17.21 -7.76 -21.38
N CYS A 18 15.97 -7.43 -21.03
CA CYS A 18 14.84 -7.55 -21.93
C CYS A 18 14.81 -6.49 -23.04
N ASN A 19 15.57 -5.38 -22.93
CA ASN A 19 15.72 -4.37 -23.99
C ASN A 19 14.39 -3.95 -24.65
N ASP A 20 13.39 -3.61 -23.82
CA ASP A 20 12.02 -3.23 -24.22
C ASP A 20 11.21 -4.31 -24.97
N ASP A 21 11.67 -5.56 -24.99
CA ASP A 21 10.90 -6.70 -25.49
C ASP A 21 9.72 -6.99 -24.57
N SER A 22 8.52 -6.70 -25.04
CA SER A 22 7.27 -6.93 -24.30
C SER A 22 7.04 -8.40 -23.90
N GLY A 23 7.51 -9.38 -24.68
CA GLY A 23 7.44 -10.80 -24.35
C GLY A 23 8.36 -11.19 -23.20
N CYS A 24 9.57 -10.64 -23.18
CA CYS A 24 10.53 -10.81 -22.09
C CYS A 24 10.08 -10.06 -20.83
N ILE A 25 9.65 -8.81 -20.98
CA ILE A 25 9.19 -7.95 -19.88
C ILE A 25 7.98 -8.57 -19.18
N CYS A 26 7.04 -9.12 -19.95
CA CYS A 26 5.80 -9.68 -19.44
C CYS A 26 5.89 -11.19 -19.14
N ALA A 27 7.10 -11.77 -19.21
CA ALA A 27 7.31 -13.15 -18.86
C ALA A 27 6.93 -13.39 -17.39
N GLN A 28 6.26 -14.51 -17.12
CA GLN A 28 5.75 -14.85 -15.78
C GLN A 28 6.83 -14.80 -14.69
N GLY A 29 8.07 -15.20 -15.01
CA GLY A 29 9.19 -15.15 -14.07
C GLY A 29 9.52 -13.72 -13.65
N LEU A 30 9.66 -12.80 -14.60
CA LEU A 30 9.97 -11.40 -14.33
C LEU A 30 8.81 -10.69 -13.63
N ALA A 31 7.57 -10.94 -14.06
CA ALA A 31 6.37 -10.42 -13.42
C ALA A 31 6.28 -10.82 -11.93
N THR A 32 6.61 -12.09 -11.62
CA THR A 32 6.60 -12.60 -10.24
C THR A 32 7.71 -11.96 -9.41
N SER A 33 8.93 -11.85 -9.94
CA SER A 33 10.03 -11.18 -9.25
C SER A 33 9.76 -9.69 -9.01
N PHE A 34 9.13 -9.02 -9.97
CA PHE A 34 8.71 -7.63 -9.85
C PHE A 34 7.69 -7.46 -8.72
N LEU A 35 6.66 -8.31 -8.66
CA LEU A 35 5.70 -8.29 -7.57
C LEU A 35 6.35 -8.55 -6.20
N GLN A 36 7.32 -9.46 -6.11
CA GLN A 36 8.04 -9.71 -4.86
C GLN A 36 8.86 -8.50 -4.39
N CYS A 37 9.49 -7.77 -5.32
CA CYS A 37 10.17 -6.51 -5.01
C CYS A 37 9.17 -5.48 -4.46
N GLU A 38 8.06 -5.25 -5.15
CA GLU A 38 7.04 -4.29 -4.73
C GLU A 38 6.39 -4.68 -3.39
N GLN A 39 6.07 -5.96 -3.20
CA GLN A 39 5.52 -6.50 -1.95
C GLN A 39 6.49 -6.31 -0.78
N CYS A 40 7.79 -6.58 -0.97
CA CYS A 40 8.79 -6.34 0.05
C CYS A 40 8.87 -4.85 0.44
N MET A 41 8.83 -3.96 -0.56
CA MET A 41 8.85 -2.53 -0.30
C MET A 41 7.60 -2.06 0.46
N TYR A 42 6.44 -2.56 0.07
CA TYR A 42 5.17 -2.29 0.74
C TYR A 42 5.19 -2.74 2.21
N GLU A 43 5.62 -3.98 2.48
CA GLU A 43 5.74 -4.51 3.84
C GLU A 43 6.71 -3.72 4.71
N ASN A 44 7.85 -3.30 4.14
CA ASN A 44 8.86 -2.54 4.86
C ASN A 44 8.34 -1.15 5.26
N VAL A 45 7.63 -0.46 4.36
CA VAL A 45 7.03 0.85 4.66
C VAL A 45 5.94 0.71 5.74
N ILE A 46 5.16 -0.36 5.69
CA ILE A 46 4.16 -0.68 6.72
C ILE A 46 4.83 -0.93 8.08
N GLN A 47 5.87 -1.77 8.14
CA GLN A 47 6.57 -2.07 9.38
C GLN A 47 7.28 -0.84 9.96
N ALA A 48 7.86 0.00 9.11
CA ALA A 48 8.52 1.23 9.54
C ALA A 48 7.52 2.34 9.93
N ASN A 49 6.22 2.18 9.64
CA ASN A 49 5.17 3.18 9.82
C ASN A 49 5.58 4.57 9.27
N VAL A 50 6.23 4.56 8.11
CA VAL A 50 6.64 5.78 7.42
C VAL A 50 5.73 6.01 6.22
N GLN A 51 5.60 7.27 5.80
CA GLN A 51 4.97 7.55 4.51
C GLN A 51 5.81 6.92 3.39
N MET A 52 5.14 6.34 2.39
CA MET A 52 5.80 5.91 1.16
C MET A 52 6.56 7.11 0.58
N PRO A 53 7.90 7.03 0.42
CA PRO A 53 8.71 8.14 -0.07
C PRO A 53 8.39 8.48 -1.54
N ASP A 54 7.79 7.55 -2.29
CA ASP A 54 7.29 7.75 -3.65
C ASP A 54 5.93 7.06 -3.80
N ALA A 55 4.94 7.74 -4.37
CA ALA A 55 3.59 7.22 -4.59
C ALA A 55 3.53 6.05 -5.60
N LYS A 56 4.60 5.83 -6.36
CA LYS A 56 4.70 4.74 -7.34
C LYS A 56 5.22 3.45 -6.74
N THR A 57 6.04 3.52 -5.68
CA THR A 57 6.74 2.36 -5.11
C THR A 57 5.90 1.66 -4.04
N GLY A 58 5.72 0.35 -4.15
CA GLY A 58 4.83 -0.42 -3.27
C GLY A 58 3.35 -0.10 -3.52
N SER A 59 3.01 0.29 -4.76
CA SER A 59 1.65 0.70 -5.12
C SER A 59 0.92 -0.36 -5.94
N ALA A 60 -0.30 -0.73 -5.51
CA ALA A 60 -1.18 -1.59 -6.30
C ALA A 60 -1.52 -0.98 -7.68
N ALA A 61 -1.47 0.35 -7.78
CA ALA A 61 -1.64 1.08 -9.04
C ALA A 61 -0.52 0.76 -10.06
N MET A 62 0.75 0.67 -9.63
CA MET A 62 1.85 0.30 -10.51
C MET A 62 1.73 -1.14 -11.01
N ILE A 63 1.36 -2.08 -10.13
CA ILE A 63 1.09 -3.47 -10.51
C ILE A 63 -0.06 -3.54 -11.53
N THR A 64 -1.14 -2.78 -11.30
CA THR A 64 -2.29 -2.71 -12.23
C THR A 64 -1.87 -2.14 -13.60
N ALA A 65 -1.02 -1.12 -13.62
CA ALA A 65 -0.48 -0.54 -14.85
C ALA A 65 0.41 -1.54 -15.61
N TYR A 66 1.28 -2.26 -14.90
CA TYR A 66 2.12 -3.31 -15.48
C TYR A 66 1.28 -4.46 -16.08
N GLN A 67 0.24 -4.90 -15.38
CA GLN A 67 -0.71 -5.89 -15.91
C GLN A 67 -1.44 -5.40 -17.16
N THR A 68 -1.86 -4.13 -17.17
CA THR A 68 -2.54 -3.52 -18.32
C THR A 68 -1.61 -3.43 -19.53
N ALA A 69 -0.36 -3.03 -19.33
CA ALA A 69 0.64 -2.95 -20.38
C ALA A 69 0.92 -4.33 -20.99
N CYS A 70 1.05 -5.36 -20.16
CA CYS A 70 1.30 -6.71 -20.62
C CYS A 70 0.09 -7.40 -21.26
N GLY A 71 -1.11 -7.13 -20.75
CA GLY A 71 -2.35 -7.56 -21.39
C GLY A 71 -2.56 -6.92 -22.77
N SER A 72 -2.13 -5.66 -22.94
CA SER A 72 -2.15 -4.95 -24.23
C SER A 72 -1.11 -5.51 -25.22
N SER A 73 -0.06 -6.16 -24.71
CA SER A 73 1.02 -6.79 -25.50
C SER A 73 0.70 -8.25 -25.88
N GLY A 74 -0.51 -8.74 -25.56
CA GLY A 74 -0.93 -10.11 -25.85
C GLY A 74 -0.25 -11.19 -24.98
N GLN A 75 0.45 -10.78 -23.93
CA GLN A 75 1.16 -11.70 -23.02
C GLN A 75 0.27 -12.04 -21.82
N PRO A 76 0.15 -13.33 -21.45
CA PRO A 76 -0.68 -13.75 -20.33
C PRO A 76 0.01 -13.43 -19.00
N VAL A 77 -0.06 -12.18 -18.54
CA VAL A 77 0.29 -11.87 -17.16
C VAL A 77 -0.84 -12.37 -16.27
N LEU A 78 -0.49 -13.24 -15.33
CA LEU A 78 -1.42 -13.83 -14.39
C LEU A 78 -2.22 -12.75 -13.68
N LYS A 79 -3.55 -12.78 -13.86
CA LYS A 79 -4.51 -11.98 -13.08
C LYS A 79 -4.31 -12.12 -11.57
N SER A 80 -3.66 -13.19 -11.10
CA SER A 80 -3.37 -13.43 -9.68
C SER A 80 -2.28 -12.53 -9.09
N LEU A 81 -1.53 -11.76 -9.88
CA LEU A 81 -0.53 -10.82 -9.37
C LEU A 81 -1.14 -9.47 -8.93
N SER A 82 -2.46 -9.30 -8.94
CA SER A 82 -3.11 -7.98 -8.84
C SER A 82 -3.22 -7.42 -7.42
N THR A 83 -2.88 -8.19 -6.40
CA THR A 83 -3.16 -7.77 -5.01
C THR A 83 -1.91 -7.85 -4.16
N MET A 84 -1.37 -6.69 -3.78
CA MET A 84 -0.41 -6.62 -2.67
C MET A 84 -1.12 -7.00 -1.38
N HIS A 85 -0.43 -7.73 -0.51
CA HIS A 85 -0.97 -8.13 0.77
C HIS A 85 -0.37 -7.26 1.87
N VAL A 86 -1.18 -6.92 2.86
CA VAL A 86 -0.66 -6.35 4.09
C VAL A 86 0.11 -7.44 4.85
N PRO A 87 1.22 -7.10 5.54
CA PRO A 87 1.95 -8.08 6.33
C PRO A 87 0.98 -8.74 7.32
N THR A 88 0.91 -10.07 7.28
CA THR A 88 -0.03 -10.86 8.10
C THR A 88 0.40 -10.93 9.57
N SER A 89 1.65 -10.59 9.89
CA SER A 89 2.17 -10.56 11.24
C SER A 89 2.44 -9.12 11.71
N GLY A 90 1.72 -8.70 12.76
CA GLY A 90 2.02 -7.47 13.51
C GLY A 90 1.50 -6.16 12.93
N TRP A 91 0.73 -6.19 11.81
CA TRP A 91 0.07 -4.98 11.31
C TRP A 91 -1.34 -4.83 11.91
N ASP A 92 -1.52 -3.83 12.78
CA ASP A 92 -2.78 -3.51 13.46
C ASP A 92 -3.59 -2.40 12.74
N GLY A 93 -3.54 -2.42 11.41
CA GLY A 93 -4.29 -1.48 10.55
C GLY A 93 -3.77 -0.03 10.56
N PRO A 94 -4.33 0.84 9.69
CA PRO A 94 -4.00 2.25 9.67
C PRO A 94 -4.65 2.94 10.87
N PHE A 95 -3.87 3.22 11.91
CA PHE A 95 -4.29 3.96 13.11
C PHE A 95 -5.66 3.53 13.66
N GLY A 96 -5.69 2.35 14.28
CA GLY A 96 -6.65 2.09 15.34
C GLY A 96 -6.32 2.97 16.54
N LEU A 97 -6.71 4.24 16.56
CA LEU A 97 -6.93 4.97 17.82
C LEU A 97 -8.13 4.32 18.51
N GLY A 98 -7.96 3.07 18.96
CA GLY A 98 -8.85 2.43 19.90
C GLY A 98 -8.68 3.16 21.21
N LEU A 99 -9.38 4.29 21.38
CA LEU A 99 -9.58 4.81 22.73
C LEU A 99 -10.18 3.65 23.52
N ASN A 100 -9.51 3.27 24.61
CA ASN A 100 -10.09 2.38 25.60
C ASN A 100 -11.50 2.90 25.92
N LEU A 101 -12.46 2.01 26.18
CA LEU A 101 -13.87 2.34 26.47
C LEU A 101 -13.99 3.57 27.38
N VAL A 102 -13.15 3.62 28.41
CA VAL A 102 -13.04 4.73 29.36
C VAL A 102 -12.67 6.06 28.66
N GLY A 103 -11.63 6.07 27.83
CA GLY A 103 -11.23 7.24 27.06
C GLY A 103 -12.33 7.72 26.12
N THR A 104 -13.04 6.80 25.46
CA THR A 104 -14.15 7.13 24.55
C THR A 104 -15.31 7.79 25.29
N ILE A 105 -15.64 7.30 26.50
CA ILE A 105 -16.69 7.91 27.33
C ILE A 105 -16.31 9.34 27.70
N PHE A 106 -15.07 9.59 28.11
CA PHE A 106 -14.64 10.93 28.47
C PHE A 106 -14.61 11.89 27.29
N SER A 107 -14.11 11.48 26.12
CA SER A 107 -14.02 12.35 24.95
C SER A 107 -15.40 12.67 24.37
N VAL A 108 -16.28 11.67 24.22
CA VAL A 108 -17.65 11.85 23.73
C VAL A 108 -18.48 12.65 24.75
N GLY A 109 -18.31 12.37 26.05
CA GLY A 109 -18.98 13.12 27.11
C GLY A 109 -18.60 14.60 27.09
N ALA A 110 -17.31 14.93 27.06
CA ALA A 110 -16.85 16.31 26.99
C ALA A 110 -17.35 17.03 25.73
N ALA A 111 -17.30 16.37 24.57
CA ALA A 111 -17.81 16.93 23.32
C ALA A 111 -19.33 17.17 23.37
N PHE A 112 -20.09 16.27 23.98
CA PHE A 112 -21.53 16.41 24.16
C PHE A 112 -21.87 17.60 25.05
N PHE A 113 -21.21 17.75 26.20
CA PHE A 113 -21.47 18.89 27.11
C PHE A 113 -21.12 20.23 26.48
N LEU A 114 -19.98 20.31 25.78
CA LEU A 114 -19.58 21.53 25.08
C LEU A 114 -20.53 21.85 23.91
N GLY A 115 -20.94 20.83 23.14
CA GLY A 115 -21.88 20.98 22.04
C GLY A 115 -23.27 21.43 22.50
N MET A 116 -23.82 20.80 23.55
CA MET A 116 -25.09 21.19 24.15
C MET A 116 -25.05 22.60 24.73
N SER A 117 -23.96 22.96 25.42
CA SER A 117 -23.80 24.32 25.97
C SER A 117 -23.74 25.37 24.86
N GLY A 118 -23.05 25.08 23.76
CA GLY A 118 -23.03 25.93 22.57
C GLY A 118 -24.42 26.08 21.94
N LEU A 119 -25.15 24.98 21.75
CA LEU A 119 -26.51 25.02 21.21
C LEU A 119 -27.47 25.84 22.09
N LEU A 120 -27.40 25.68 23.41
CA LEU A 120 -28.25 26.44 24.34
C LEU A 120 -27.92 27.93 24.32
N LEU A 121 -26.64 28.30 24.19
CA LEU A 121 -26.24 29.70 24.04
C LEU A 121 -26.74 30.28 22.71
N LEU A 122 -26.56 29.58 21.59
CA LEU A 122 -27.04 30.02 20.28
C LEU A 122 -28.58 30.08 20.18
N SER A 123 -29.29 29.24 20.93
CA SER A 123 -30.76 29.21 20.93
C SER A 123 -31.39 30.28 21.84
N ASN A 124 -30.58 30.98 22.62
CA ASN A 124 -31.02 31.97 23.62
C ASN A 124 -30.29 33.32 23.45
N MET A 125 -29.63 33.51 22.30
CA MET A 125 -29.26 34.81 21.73
C MET A 125 -30.33 35.24 20.74
#